data_AF-A0A9D1QJP8-F1
#
_entry.id   AF-A0A9D1QJP8-F1
#
_cell.length_a   1.000
_cell.length_b   1.000
_cell.length_c   1.000
_cell.angle_alpha   90.00
_cell.angle_beta   90.00
_cell.angle_gamma   90.00
#
_symmetry.space_group_name_H-M   'P 1'
#
loop_
_entity.id
_entity.type
_entity.pdbx_description
1 polymer ?
#
loop_
_entity_poly.entity_id
_entity_poly.type
_entity_poly.pdbx_seq_one_letter_code
_entity_poly.pdbx_strand_id
1 'polypeptide(L)'
;MELHLTTGTLRYLKSIKHEHPEVHIGAMGQDAILFYEDDNDDSFFTSRHTYDIEHSKGGLDDENATSAHFIPIPDNKKSTMHGHLSDLVEALENTNGVMAYRTGESVNDESFVVLIQWAAASTYSDFKHTDAYRSYLSSEALKKFRTAESLFHQSISARFFLPLKDNDEQAEDPEDEF
;
A
#
# COMPACT_ATOMS: atom_id res chain seq x y z
N MET A 1 7.23 -6.73 -14.89
CA MET A 1 7.15 -6.78 -13.43
C MET A 1 5.87 -6.14 -12.95
N GLU A 2 5.04 -6.96 -12.34
CA GLU A 2 3.76 -6.57 -11.76
C GLU A 2 3.79 -6.73 -10.25
N LEU A 3 2.92 -5.99 -9.56
CA LEU A 3 2.65 -6.15 -8.14
C LEU A 3 1.26 -6.75 -7.97
N HIS A 4 1.19 -7.93 -7.37
CA HIS A 4 -0.06 -8.57 -7.01
C HIS A 4 -0.33 -8.37 -5.52
N LEU A 5 -1.55 -7.98 -5.17
CA LEU A 5 -1.96 -7.82 -3.78
C LEU A 5 -3.34 -8.42 -3.53
N THR A 6 -3.55 -8.88 -2.31
CA THR A 6 -4.89 -9.18 -1.78
C THR A 6 -4.98 -8.72 -0.33
N THR A 7 -6.17 -8.35 0.10
CA THR A 7 -6.45 -8.06 1.51
C THR A 7 -7.51 -9.01 2.03
N GLY A 8 -7.53 -9.23 3.34
CA GLY A 8 -8.47 -10.15 3.96
C GLY A 8 -8.12 -10.40 5.42
N THR A 9 -8.73 -11.43 6.00
CA THR A 9 -8.45 -11.78 7.40
C THR A 9 -7.05 -12.39 7.53
N LEU A 10 -6.33 -12.05 8.59
CA LEU A 10 -5.01 -12.60 8.91
C LEU A 10 -4.99 -14.12 8.87
N ARG A 11 -6.02 -14.79 9.40
CA ARG A 11 -6.12 -16.25 9.39
C ARG A 11 -6.10 -16.84 7.98
N TYR A 12 -6.87 -16.26 7.06
CA TYR A 12 -6.93 -16.70 5.67
C TYR A 12 -5.63 -16.40 4.92
N LEU A 13 -5.05 -15.21 5.12
CA LEU A 13 -3.81 -14.85 4.44
C LEU A 13 -2.60 -15.64 4.96
N LYS A 14 -2.58 -16.01 6.25
CA LYS A 14 -1.55 -16.92 6.79
C LYS A 14 -1.57 -18.30 6.12
N SER A 15 -2.73 -18.83 5.70
CA SER A 15 -2.76 -20.12 4.98
C SER A 15 -2.18 -19.99 3.57
N ILE A 16 -2.48 -18.90 2.87
CA ILE A 16 -1.89 -18.64 1.54
C ILE A 16 -0.36 -18.48 1.65
N LYS A 17 0.13 -17.71 2.61
CA LYS A 17 1.59 -17.56 2.84
C LYS A 17 2.28 -18.89 3.15
N HIS A 18 1.60 -19.80 3.85
CA HIS A 18 2.15 -21.13 4.14
C HIS A 18 2.34 -21.96 2.87
N GLU A 19 1.40 -21.86 1.92
CA GLU A 19 1.46 -22.54 0.63
C GLU A 19 2.43 -21.84 -0.35
N HIS A 20 2.59 -20.53 -0.22
CA HIS A 20 3.40 -19.66 -1.08
C HIS A 20 4.38 -18.81 -0.25
N PRO A 21 5.52 -19.37 0.20
CA PRO A 21 6.46 -18.66 1.08
C PRO A 21 7.08 -17.40 0.48
N GLU A 22 7.04 -17.25 -0.85
CA GLU A 22 7.52 -16.10 -1.59
C GLU A 22 6.69 -14.83 -1.37
N VAL A 23 5.46 -14.94 -0.88
CA VAL A 23 4.63 -13.75 -0.64
C VAL A 23 5.02 -13.04 0.64
N HIS A 24 4.91 -11.72 0.60
CA HIS A 24 5.04 -10.88 1.76
C HIS A 24 3.72 -10.72 2.50
N ILE A 25 3.79 -10.51 3.82
CA ILE A 25 2.60 -10.33 4.67
C ILE A 25 2.77 -9.19 5.67
N GLY A 26 1.71 -8.41 5.85
CA GLY A 26 1.56 -7.47 6.96
C GLY A 26 0.16 -7.53 7.56
N ALA A 27 0.02 -7.15 8.82
CA ALA A 27 -1.25 -7.22 9.54
C ALA A 27 -1.50 -6.00 10.45
N MET A 28 -2.78 -5.70 10.67
CA MET A 28 -3.24 -4.76 11.69
C MET A 28 -4.46 -5.39 12.38
N GLY A 29 -4.26 -5.91 13.59
CA GLY A 29 -5.23 -6.75 14.26
C GLY A 29 -5.55 -8.01 13.45
N GLN A 30 -6.81 -8.14 13.02
CA GLN A 30 -7.27 -9.27 12.20
C GLN A 30 -7.27 -8.97 10.69
N ASP A 31 -7.04 -7.73 10.28
CA ASP A 31 -6.94 -7.36 8.88
C ASP A 31 -5.50 -7.54 8.40
N ALA A 32 -5.32 -8.06 7.19
CA ALA A 32 -4.00 -8.33 6.64
C ALA A 32 -3.92 -8.03 5.14
N ILE A 33 -2.69 -7.93 4.66
CA ILE A 33 -2.34 -7.79 3.24
C ILE A 33 -1.32 -8.87 2.88
N LEU A 34 -1.48 -9.47 1.69
CA LEU A 34 -0.44 -10.21 1.02
C LEU A 34 -0.05 -9.48 -0.25
N PHE A 35 1.23 -9.52 -0.58
CA PHE A 35 1.72 -8.98 -1.83
C PHE A 35 3.01 -9.67 -2.27
N TYR A 36 3.22 -9.74 -3.58
CA TYR A 36 4.45 -10.23 -4.19
C TYR A 36 4.61 -9.66 -5.59
N GLU A 37 5.81 -9.86 -6.15
CA GLU A 37 6.18 -9.36 -7.47
C GLU A 37 6.61 -10.52 -8.36
N ASP A 38 6.15 -10.50 -9.61
CA ASP A 38 6.66 -11.40 -10.65
C ASP A 38 6.58 -10.72 -12.03
N ASP A 39 6.88 -11.49 -13.09
CA ASP A 39 6.78 -11.04 -14.49
C ASP A 39 5.56 -11.67 -15.22
N ASN A 40 4.50 -12.05 -14.50
CA ASN A 40 3.38 -12.81 -15.04
C ASN A 40 2.01 -12.26 -14.61
N ASP A 41 1.15 -11.96 -15.59
CA ASP A 41 -0.21 -11.44 -15.39
C ASP A 41 -1.13 -12.31 -14.51
N ASP A 42 -0.82 -13.60 -14.35
CA ASP A 42 -1.70 -14.55 -13.67
C ASP A 42 -1.32 -14.81 -12.20
N SER A 43 -1.81 -13.95 -11.31
CA SER A 43 -1.71 -14.20 -9.86
C SER A 43 -2.60 -15.35 -9.39
N PHE A 44 -2.06 -16.15 -8.48
CA PHE A 44 -2.80 -17.21 -7.78
C PHE A 44 -3.78 -16.68 -6.71
N PHE A 45 -3.80 -15.38 -6.41
CA PHE A 45 -4.80 -14.80 -5.52
C PHE A 45 -6.20 -14.83 -6.17
N THR A 46 -7.17 -15.41 -5.47
CA THR A 46 -8.57 -15.46 -5.94
C THR A 46 -9.24 -14.07 -6.02
N SER A 47 -8.83 -13.14 -5.14
CA SER A 47 -9.30 -11.74 -5.13
C SER A 47 -8.13 -10.80 -5.32
N ARG A 48 -7.48 -10.91 -6.49
CA ARG A 48 -6.28 -10.15 -6.82
C ARG A 48 -6.59 -8.70 -7.21
N HIS A 49 -5.73 -7.81 -6.75
CA HIS A 49 -5.46 -6.55 -7.41
C HIS A 49 -4.06 -6.66 -8.03
N THR A 50 -3.96 -6.42 -9.33
CA THR A 50 -2.69 -6.49 -10.08
C THR A 50 -2.38 -5.09 -10.60
N TYR A 51 -1.13 -4.65 -10.40
CA TYR A 51 -0.66 -3.35 -10.84
C TYR A 51 0.61 -3.47 -11.65
N ASP A 52 0.65 -2.79 -12.79
CA ASP A 52 1.87 -2.56 -13.56
C ASP A 52 2.76 -1.58 -12.80
N ILE A 53 3.96 -2.02 -12.41
CA ILE A 53 4.88 -1.21 -11.61
C ILE A 53 5.53 -0.13 -12.49
N GLU A 54 5.33 1.14 -12.12
CA GLU A 54 5.90 2.31 -12.80
C GLU A 54 7.19 2.78 -12.13
N HIS A 55 7.18 2.85 -10.80
CA HIS A 55 8.32 3.28 -10.00
C HIS A 55 8.56 2.32 -8.84
N SER A 56 9.83 2.02 -8.58
CA SER A 56 10.23 1.08 -7.53
C SER A 56 11.59 1.44 -6.92
N LYS A 57 11.72 1.25 -5.60
CA LYS A 57 13.00 1.28 -4.89
C LYS A 57 12.98 0.24 -3.77
N GLY A 58 14.13 -0.37 -3.50
CA GLY A 58 14.30 -1.32 -2.38
C GLY A 58 13.65 -2.69 -2.61
N GLY A 59 14.11 -3.69 -1.85
CA GLY A 59 13.49 -5.02 -1.77
C GLY A 59 12.35 -5.01 -0.75
N LEU A 60 11.29 -5.77 -1.05
CA LEU A 60 10.18 -5.96 -0.13
C LEU A 60 10.57 -6.95 0.97
N ASP A 61 10.14 -6.68 2.21
CA ASP A 61 10.49 -7.49 3.39
C ASP A 61 9.34 -7.48 4.41
N ASP A 62 9.05 -8.64 5.02
CA ASP A 62 7.99 -8.82 6.03
C ASP A 62 8.32 -8.19 7.37
N GLU A 63 9.60 -7.89 7.59
CA GLU A 63 10.08 -7.24 8.81
C GLU A 63 9.82 -5.72 8.82
N ASN A 64 9.38 -5.15 7.71
CA ASN A 64 9.07 -3.72 7.57
C ASN A 64 7.58 -3.43 7.73
N ALA A 65 7.26 -2.32 8.40
CA ALA A 65 5.89 -1.82 8.42
C ALA A 65 5.48 -1.30 7.04
N THR A 66 4.23 -1.51 6.63
CA THR A 66 3.77 -1.26 5.26
C THR A 66 2.54 -0.35 5.23
N SER A 67 2.59 0.73 4.45
CA SER A 67 1.41 1.52 4.10
C SER A 67 1.00 1.25 2.65
N ALA A 68 -0.29 0.99 2.42
CA ALA A 68 -0.86 0.81 1.10
C ALA A 68 -1.94 1.87 0.84
N HIS A 69 -1.77 2.64 -0.23
CA HIS A 69 -2.75 3.62 -0.69
C HIS A 69 -3.35 3.13 -2.01
N PHE A 70 -4.65 2.84 -1.99
CA PHE A 70 -5.44 2.50 -3.17
C PHE A 70 -6.18 3.75 -3.62
N ILE A 71 -5.89 4.21 -4.85
CA ILE A 71 -6.28 5.51 -5.36
C ILE A 71 -7.10 5.32 -6.65
N PRO A 72 -8.42 5.25 -6.56
CA PRO A 72 -9.28 5.14 -7.75
C PRO A 72 -9.31 6.46 -8.52
N ILE A 73 -8.92 6.44 -9.80
CA ILE A 73 -8.78 7.61 -10.66
C ILE A 73 -9.37 7.31 -12.05
N PRO A 74 -10.36 8.09 -12.51
CA PRO A 74 -10.95 7.87 -13.84
C PRO A 74 -9.94 8.08 -14.97
N ASP A 75 -10.14 7.40 -16.09
CA ASP A 75 -9.23 7.39 -17.24
C ASP A 75 -8.76 8.80 -17.68
N ASN A 76 -9.67 9.78 -17.67
CA ASN A 76 -9.37 11.15 -18.10
C ASN A 76 -8.43 11.93 -17.16
N LYS A 77 -8.05 11.37 -16.00
CA LYS A 77 -7.12 11.95 -15.03
C LYS A 77 -5.83 11.16 -14.87
N LYS A 78 -5.68 10.01 -15.54
CA LYS A 78 -4.48 9.15 -15.47
C LYS A 78 -3.19 9.90 -15.73
N SER A 79 -3.08 10.61 -16.85
CA SER A 79 -1.84 11.36 -17.19
C SER A 79 -1.40 12.36 -16.11
N THR A 80 -2.34 13.02 -15.41
CA THR A 80 -1.99 13.92 -14.30
C THR A 80 -1.61 13.14 -13.03
N MET A 81 -2.20 11.95 -12.81
CA MET A 81 -1.82 11.07 -11.71
C MET A 81 -0.38 10.54 -11.88
N HIS A 82 -0.01 10.10 -13.07
CA HIS A 82 1.36 9.68 -13.40
C HIS A 82 2.40 10.74 -12.97
N GLY A 83 2.18 12.01 -13.36
CA GLY A 83 3.06 13.10 -12.93
C GLY A 83 3.06 13.35 -11.42
N HIS A 84 1.90 13.25 -10.77
CA HIS A 84 1.78 13.39 -9.32
C HIS A 84 2.49 12.26 -8.55
N LEU A 85 2.51 11.03 -9.10
CA LEU A 85 3.26 9.91 -8.53
C LEU A 85 4.76 10.06 -8.76
N SER A 86 5.20 10.59 -9.90
CA SER A 86 6.61 10.93 -10.13
C SER A 86 7.12 11.95 -9.09
N ASP A 87 6.36 13.02 -8.83
CA ASP A 87 6.72 14.02 -7.81
C ASP A 87 6.73 13.43 -6.38
N LEU A 88 5.79 12.52 -6.08
CA LEU A 88 5.77 11.78 -4.82
C LEU A 88 7.03 10.92 -4.66
N VAL A 89 7.44 10.22 -5.71
CA VAL A 89 8.63 9.35 -5.70
C VAL A 89 9.88 10.16 -5.36
N GLU A 90 10.07 11.34 -5.97
CA GLU A 90 11.18 12.24 -5.62
C GLU A 90 11.14 12.64 -4.13
N ALA A 91 9.95 12.88 -3.57
CA ALA A 91 9.80 13.19 -2.16
C ALA A 91 10.11 11.99 -1.24
N LEU A 92 9.67 10.78 -1.62
CA LEU A 92 9.95 9.54 -0.88
C LEU A 92 11.43 9.20 -0.85
N GLU A 93 12.16 9.45 -1.94
CA GLU A 93 13.59 9.18 -2.01
C GLU A 93 14.41 10.03 -1.04
N ASN A 94 13.90 11.21 -0.69
CA ASN A 94 14.49 12.12 0.29
C ASN A 94 13.94 11.94 1.71
N THR A 95 13.04 10.97 1.92
CA THR A 95 12.43 10.71 3.22
C THR A 95 13.20 9.62 3.97
N ASN A 96 13.72 9.97 5.15
CA ASN A 96 14.42 9.02 6.02
C ASN A 96 13.47 7.91 6.50
N GLY A 97 13.95 6.67 6.44
CA GLY A 97 13.22 5.49 6.91
C GLY A 97 12.21 4.91 5.91
N VAL A 98 12.18 5.40 4.66
CA VAL A 98 11.58 4.66 3.53
C VAL A 98 12.54 3.53 3.12
N MET A 99 12.10 2.29 3.28
CA MET A 99 12.90 1.09 2.99
C MET A 99 12.67 0.60 1.57
N ALA A 100 11.40 0.58 1.14
CA ALA A 100 11.00 0.24 -0.21
C ALA A 100 9.73 0.99 -0.59
N TYR A 101 9.49 1.17 -1.89
CA TYR A 101 8.19 1.62 -2.39
C TYR A 101 7.88 0.98 -3.75
N ARG A 102 6.59 0.90 -4.07
CA ARG A 102 6.04 0.61 -5.40
C ARG A 102 4.91 1.56 -5.71
N THR A 103 4.93 2.12 -6.90
CA THR A 103 3.77 2.80 -7.48
C THR A 103 3.41 2.11 -8.79
N GLY A 104 2.12 2.00 -9.07
CA GLY A 104 1.67 1.36 -10.30
C GLY A 104 0.22 1.63 -10.64
N GLU A 105 -0.10 1.48 -11.92
CA GLU A 105 -1.44 1.54 -12.48
C GLU A 105 -2.06 0.14 -12.46
N SER A 106 -3.34 0.04 -12.11
CA SER A 106 -4.06 -1.23 -12.08
C SER A 106 -4.29 -1.77 -13.50
N VAL A 107 -4.08 -3.07 -13.66
CA VAL A 107 -4.30 -3.77 -14.95
C VAL A 107 -5.78 -3.98 -15.23
N ASN A 108 -6.62 -4.06 -14.20
CA ASN A 108 -8.02 -4.49 -14.32
C ASN A 108 -9.04 -3.37 -14.04
N ASP A 109 -8.64 -2.26 -13.43
CA ASP A 109 -9.54 -1.17 -13.08
C ASP A 109 -8.89 0.21 -13.17
N GLU A 110 -9.71 1.26 -13.05
CA GLU A 110 -9.26 2.65 -13.08
C GLU A 110 -8.68 3.07 -11.71
N SER A 111 -7.57 2.45 -11.29
CA SER A 111 -6.93 2.78 -10.01
C SER A 111 -5.40 2.73 -10.04
N PHE A 112 -4.78 3.36 -9.05
CA PHE A 112 -3.36 3.31 -8.78
C PHE A 112 -3.10 2.79 -7.38
N VAL A 113 -1.93 2.18 -7.18
CA VAL A 113 -1.41 1.80 -5.86
C VAL A 113 -0.17 2.60 -5.52
N VAL A 114 -0.03 2.96 -4.25
CA VAL A 114 1.24 3.37 -3.64
C VAL A 114 1.46 2.47 -2.42
N LEU A 115 2.41 1.54 -2.55
CA LEU A 115 2.87 0.67 -1.46
C LEU A 115 4.21 1.22 -0.95
N ILE A 116 4.33 1.45 0.36
CA ILE A 116 5.57 1.95 0.96
C ILE A 116 5.89 1.11 2.18
N GLN A 117 7.13 0.64 2.26
CA GLN A 117 7.68 -0.02 3.43
C GLN A 117 8.54 0.95 4.23
N TRP A 118 8.35 0.92 5.54
CA TRP A 118 8.91 1.84 6.51
C TRP A 118 9.80 1.08 7.49
N ALA A 119 10.88 1.72 7.92
CA ALA A 119 11.81 1.16 8.90
C ALA A 119 11.12 0.85 10.24
N ALA A 120 10.08 1.63 10.59
CA ALA A 120 9.26 1.42 11.76
C ALA A 120 7.89 2.11 11.59
N ALA A 121 6.91 1.72 12.42
CA ALA A 121 5.60 2.37 12.44
C ALA A 121 5.66 3.86 12.83
N SER A 122 6.60 4.22 13.71
CA SER A 122 6.86 5.62 14.07
C SER A 122 7.28 6.46 12.86
N THR A 123 8.08 5.90 11.95
CA THR A 123 8.51 6.60 10.73
C THR A 123 7.32 6.98 9.85
N TYR A 124 6.36 6.07 9.65
CA TYR A 124 5.13 6.41 8.92
C TYR A 124 4.30 7.46 9.67
N SER A 125 4.23 7.36 11.00
CA SER A 125 3.56 8.36 11.83
C SER A 125 4.15 9.76 11.64
N ASP A 126 5.48 9.88 11.66
CA ASP A 126 6.20 11.13 11.44
C ASP A 126 6.00 11.63 10.00
N PHE A 127 6.08 10.74 9.01
CA PHE A 127 5.86 11.08 7.60
C PHE A 127 4.49 11.73 7.36
N LYS A 128 3.42 11.28 8.03
CA LYS A 128 2.07 11.88 7.93
C LYS A 128 2.05 13.37 8.32
N HIS A 129 3.02 13.85 9.09
CA HIS A 129 3.13 15.25 9.51
C HIS A 129 4.03 16.10 8.60
N THR A 130 4.57 15.53 7.52
CA THR A 130 5.42 16.24 6.55
C THR A 130 4.63 16.96 5.46
N ASP A 131 5.28 17.91 4.78
CA ASP A 131 4.70 18.55 3.59
C ASP A 131 4.56 17.57 2.42
N ALA A 132 5.45 16.58 2.32
CA ALA A 132 5.38 15.54 1.30
C ALA A 132 4.06 14.75 1.42
N TYR A 133 3.74 14.24 2.61
CA TYR A 133 2.47 13.55 2.82
C TYR A 133 1.27 14.46 2.54
N ARG A 134 1.28 15.70 3.05
CA ARG A 134 0.21 16.67 2.80
C ARG A 134 -0.02 16.93 1.32
N SER A 135 1.05 17.04 0.54
CA SER A 135 1.01 17.42 -0.88
C SER A 135 0.63 16.27 -1.81
N TYR A 136 0.93 15.03 -1.40
CA TYR A 136 0.82 13.88 -2.31
C TYR A 136 -0.13 12.77 -1.87
N LEU A 137 -0.22 12.45 -0.57
CA LEU A 137 -0.94 11.27 -0.08
C LEU A 137 -2.12 11.60 0.85
N SER A 138 -2.23 12.84 1.29
CA SER A 138 -3.38 13.29 2.06
C SER A 138 -4.67 13.20 1.24
N SER A 139 -5.79 13.01 1.93
CA SER A 139 -7.10 13.01 1.26
C SER A 139 -7.34 14.31 0.49
N GLU A 140 -6.84 15.45 0.98
CA GLU A 140 -6.99 16.74 0.30
C GLU A 140 -6.20 16.80 -1.01
N ALA A 141 -4.95 16.32 -0.98
CA ALA A 141 -4.13 16.21 -2.18
C ALA A 141 -4.74 15.30 -3.24
N LEU A 142 -5.35 14.18 -2.83
CA LEU A 142 -5.90 13.20 -3.76
C LEU A 142 -7.33 13.54 -4.23
N LYS A 143 -8.09 14.34 -3.47
CA LYS A 143 -9.44 14.81 -3.87
C LYS A 143 -9.44 15.54 -5.21
N LYS A 144 -8.35 16.24 -5.56
CA LYS A 144 -8.24 17.00 -6.83
C LYS A 144 -8.35 16.13 -8.08
N PHE A 145 -8.12 14.82 -7.94
CA PHE A 145 -8.23 13.84 -9.02
C PHE A 145 -9.59 13.14 -9.08
N ARG A 146 -10.46 13.38 -8.10
CA ARG A 146 -11.78 12.74 -8.06
C ARG A 146 -12.79 13.52 -8.88
N THR A 147 -13.67 12.79 -9.57
CA THR A 147 -14.85 13.33 -10.25
C THR A 147 -16.09 13.14 -9.38
N ALA A 148 -17.15 13.91 -9.63
CA ALA A 148 -18.42 13.74 -8.93
C ALA A 148 -18.95 12.30 -9.00
N GLU A 149 -18.72 11.62 -10.13
CA GLU A 149 -19.10 10.22 -10.35
C GLU A 149 -18.23 9.22 -9.53
N SER A 150 -16.92 9.47 -9.45
CA SER A 150 -15.98 8.67 -8.64
C SER A 150 -16.29 8.76 -7.12
N LEU A 151 -16.84 9.89 -6.65
CA LEU A 151 -17.23 10.05 -5.24
C LEU A 151 -18.24 9.00 -4.76
N PHE A 152 -19.09 8.49 -5.65
CA PHE A 152 -20.16 7.56 -5.29
C PHE A 152 -19.76 6.09 -5.42
N HIS A 153 -18.75 5.76 -6.22
CA HIS A 153 -18.45 4.38 -6.60
C HIS A 153 -17.16 3.82 -5.98
N GLN A 154 -16.13 4.64 -5.74
CA GLN A 154 -14.84 4.15 -5.24
C GLN A 154 -14.19 5.15 -4.27
N SER A 155 -13.92 4.72 -3.04
CA SER A 155 -13.23 5.53 -2.02
C SER A 155 -11.72 5.34 -2.09
N ILE A 156 -10.97 6.45 -2.04
CA ILE A 156 -9.53 6.39 -1.72
C ILE A 156 -9.39 5.73 -0.35
N SER A 157 -8.57 4.69 -0.25
CA SER A 157 -8.30 4.00 1.01
C SER A 157 -6.81 3.94 1.26
N ALA A 158 -6.39 4.41 2.43
CA ALA A 158 -5.05 4.20 2.96
C ALA A 158 -5.13 3.21 4.11
N ARG A 159 -4.32 2.16 4.06
CA ARG A 159 -4.20 1.17 5.13
C ARG A 159 -2.75 1.07 5.57
N PHE A 160 -2.56 0.77 6.85
CA PHE A 160 -1.25 0.57 7.45
C PHE A 160 -1.22 -0.80 8.10
N PHE A 161 -0.11 -1.50 7.93
CA PHE A 161 0.10 -2.87 8.36
C PHE A 161 1.45 -2.98 9.03
N LEU A 162 1.51 -3.74 10.12
CA LEU A 162 2.71 -4.03 10.87
C LEU A 162 3.31 -5.39 10.42
N PRO A 163 4.61 -5.60 10.67
CA PRO A 163 5.18 -6.94 10.71
C PRO A 163 4.36 -7.84 11.64
N LEU A 164 4.28 -9.15 11.33
CA LEU A 164 3.47 -10.07 12.14
C LEU A 164 3.91 -10.12 13.62
N LYS A 165 5.21 -10.05 13.88
CA LYS A 165 5.79 -10.01 15.23
C LYS A 165 5.22 -8.84 16.05
N ASP A 166 5.15 -7.65 15.45
CA ASP A 166 4.71 -6.43 16.13
C ASP A 166 3.18 -6.38 16.26
N ASN A 167 2.46 -7.02 15.31
CA ASN A 167 1.01 -7.14 15.36
C ASN A 167 0.52 -8.07 16.49
N ASP A 168 1.24 -9.17 16.73
CA ASP A 168 0.91 -10.11 17.80
C ASP A 168 1.18 -9.47 19.18
N GLU A 169 2.25 -8.67 19.32
CA GLU A 169 2.52 -7.88 20.54
C GLU A 169 1.38 -6.89 20.87
N GLN A 170 0.85 -6.18 19.87
CA GLN A 170 -0.30 -5.29 20.08
C GLN A 170 -1.60 -6.03 20.45
N ALA A 171 -1.76 -7.27 20.02
CA ALA A 171 -2.93 -8.07 20.38
C ALA A 171 -2.85 -8.60 21.82
N GLU A 172 -1.65 -8.75 22.38
CA GLU A 172 -1.40 -9.18 23.75
C GLU A 172 -1.46 -8.02 24.78
N ASP A 173 -1.39 -6.76 24.32
CA ASP A 173 -1.42 -5.55 25.17
C ASP A 173 -2.70 -4.67 25.01
N PRO A 174 -3.93 -5.21 25.18
CA PRO A 174 -5.16 -4.41 25.14
C PRO A 174 -5.50 -3.72 26.48
N GLU A 175 -4.68 -3.84 27.54
CA GLU A 175 -4.97 -3.32 28.88
C GLU A 175 -3.85 -2.44 29.43
N ASP A 176 -3.83 -1.15 29.04
CA ASP A 176 -3.24 -0.08 29.87
C ASP A 176 -3.83 1.33 29.56
N GLU A 177 -5.08 1.39 29.08
CA GLU A 177 -5.86 2.63 29.07
C GLU A 177 -7.20 2.44 29.81
N PHE A 178 -7.14 2.54 31.16
CA PHE A 178 -8.27 2.85 32.03
C PHE A 178 -8.12 4.24 32.63
#